data_AF-A0A438KH95-F1
#
_entry.id   AF-A0A438KH95-F1
#
_cell.length_a   1.000
_cell.length_b   1.000
_cell.length_c   1.000
_cell.angle_alpha   90.00
_cell.angle_beta   90.00
_cell.angle_gamma   90.00
#
_symmetry.space_group_name_H-M   'P 1'
#
loop_
_entity.id
_entity.type
_entity.pdbx_description
1 polymer ?
#
loop_
_entity_poly.entity_id
_entity_poly.type
_entity_poly.pdbx_seq_one_letter_code
_entity_poly.pdbx_strand_id
1 'polypeptide(L)'
;MVHFESSEGPDSVLAFLKNHGFSDTQIAKLITRRPRLVCSDPEETLLPKIEFFNSIGIRGPDFTRILTQNPNIWFRSVKKRLAPCYDFIKSVVLSEDKAGYYFEGST
;
A
#
# COMPACT_ATOMS: atom_id res chain seq x y z
N MET A 1 -18.86 -19.67 -4.53
CA MET A 1 -17.58 -20.10 -5.14
C MET A 1 -17.36 -19.18 -6.32
N VAL A 2 -16.53 -18.15 -6.16
CA VAL A 2 -16.27 -17.18 -7.22
C VAL A 2 -15.15 -17.72 -8.10
N HIS A 3 -15.45 -17.89 -9.38
CA HIS A 3 -14.53 -18.38 -10.38
C HIS A 3 -13.63 -17.21 -10.77
N PHE A 4 -12.35 -17.25 -10.38
CA PHE A 4 -11.35 -16.33 -10.92
C PHE A 4 -10.94 -16.88 -12.28
N GLU A 5 -11.55 -16.39 -13.35
CA GLU A 5 -10.97 -16.53 -14.68
C GLU A 5 -9.66 -15.72 -14.68
N SER A 6 -8.54 -16.44 -14.59
CA SER A 6 -7.20 -15.89 -14.76
C SER A 6 -7.05 -15.47 -16.22
N SER A 7 -7.37 -14.21 -16.49
CA SER A 7 -6.91 -13.53 -17.70
C SER A 7 -5.60 -12.85 -17.34
N GLU A 8 -4.47 -13.39 -17.82
CA GLU A 8 -3.19 -12.70 -17.81
C GLU A 8 -3.31 -11.43 -18.68
N GLY A 9 -3.83 -10.35 -18.10
CA GLY A 9 -4.25 -9.18 -18.86
C GLY A 9 -4.77 -8.03 -18.00
N PRO A 10 -5.03 -6.87 -18.63
CA PRO A 10 -5.46 -5.66 -17.93
C PRO A 10 -6.71 -5.86 -17.06
N ASP A 11 -7.62 -6.75 -17.47
CA ASP A 11 -8.84 -7.06 -16.72
C ASP A 11 -8.58 -7.70 -15.35
N SER A 12 -7.50 -8.48 -15.22
CA SER A 12 -7.08 -9.07 -13.95
C SER A 12 -6.59 -8.03 -12.96
N VAL A 13 -5.81 -7.04 -13.41
CA VAL A 13 -5.39 -5.92 -12.56
C VAL A 13 -6.58 -5.10 -12.09
N LEU A 14 -7.54 -4.82 -12.98
CA LEU A 14 -8.74 -4.06 -12.62
C LEU A 14 -9.60 -4.81 -11.59
N ALA A 15 -9.84 -6.10 -11.82
CA ALA A 15 -10.59 -6.95 -10.89
C ALA A 15 -9.87 -7.06 -9.53
N PHE A 16 -8.55 -7.25 -9.55
CA PHE A 16 -7.72 -7.29 -8.34
C PHE A 16 -7.85 -6.00 -7.52
N LEU A 17 -7.74 -4.83 -8.16
CA LEU A 17 -7.88 -3.55 -7.46
C LEU A 17 -9.29 -3.38 -6.87
N LYS A 18 -10.35 -3.76 -7.60
CA LYS A 18 -11.73 -3.73 -7.08
C LYS A 18 -11.90 -4.62 -5.85
N ASN A 19 -11.37 -5.85 -5.91
CA ASN A 19 -11.44 -6.81 -4.80
C ASN A 19 -10.68 -6.32 -3.55
N HIS A 20 -9.70 -5.43 -3.73
CA HIS A 20 -8.96 -4.77 -2.64
C HIS A 20 -9.50 -3.39 -2.26
N GLY A 21 -10.75 -3.09 -2.64
CA GLY A 21 -11.49 -1.94 -2.14
C GLY A 21 -11.26 -0.62 -2.90
N PHE A 22 -10.58 -0.65 -4.05
CA PHE A 22 -10.44 0.53 -4.89
C PHE A 22 -11.75 0.80 -5.64
N SER A 23 -12.21 2.06 -5.62
CA SER A 23 -13.35 2.48 -6.44
C SER A 23 -12.97 2.68 -7.91
N ASP A 24 -13.95 2.64 -8.81
CA ASP A 24 -13.72 2.87 -10.24
C ASP A 24 -13.00 4.19 -10.53
N THR A 25 -13.33 5.26 -9.80
CA THR A 25 -12.66 6.56 -9.91
C THR A 25 -11.19 6.49 -9.46
N GLN A 26 -10.90 5.76 -8.39
CA GLN A 26 -9.53 5.57 -7.92
C GLN A 26 -8.71 4.75 -8.92
N ILE A 27 -9.30 3.68 -9.46
CA ILE A 27 -8.69 2.82 -10.48
C ILE A 27 -8.40 3.64 -11.75
N ALA A 28 -9.38 4.39 -12.27
CA ALA A 28 -9.19 5.25 -13.42
C ALA A 28 -8.05 6.25 -13.21
N LYS A 29 -7.96 6.86 -12.02
CA LYS A 29 -6.87 7.78 -11.65
C LYS A 29 -5.52 7.08 -11.58
N LEU A 30 -5.45 5.87 -11.04
CA LEU A 30 -4.22 5.05 -10.99
C LEU A 30 -3.73 4.74 -12.41
N ILE A 31 -4.60 4.20 -13.26
CA ILE A 31 -4.24 3.78 -14.61
C ILE A 31 -3.86 4.98 -15.49
N THR A 32 -4.59 6.10 -15.38
CA THR A 32 -4.25 7.34 -16.10
C THR A 32 -2.85 7.83 -15.74
N ARG A 33 -2.47 7.78 -14.46
CA ARG A 33 -1.15 8.26 -13.99
C ARG A 33 -0.03 7.24 -14.21
N ARG A 34 -0.35 5.96 -14.21
CA ARG A 34 0.59 4.84 -14.37
C ARG A 34 -0.03 3.73 -15.23
N PRO A 35 -0.08 3.92 -16.56
CA PRO A 35 -0.69 2.93 -17.45
C PRO A 35 -0.01 1.55 -17.36
N ARG A 36 1.31 1.52 -17.10
CA ARG A 36 2.05 0.26 -16.92
C ARG A 36 1.56 -0.61 -15.77
N LEU A 37 0.76 -0.07 -14.84
CA LEU A 37 0.17 -0.84 -13.75
C LEU A 37 -0.74 -1.96 -14.27
N VAL A 38 -1.42 -1.77 -15.41
CA VAL A 38 -2.30 -2.82 -15.98
C VAL A 38 -1.53 -3.98 -16.63
N CYS A 39 -0.22 -3.84 -16.82
CA CYS A 39 0.63 -4.89 -17.37
C CYS A 39 1.31 -5.74 -16.28
N SER A 40 0.97 -5.49 -15.02
CA SER A 40 1.55 -6.16 -13.87
C SER A 40 0.82 -7.47 -13.57
N ASP A 41 1.54 -8.48 -13.11
CA ASP A 41 0.94 -9.64 -12.46
C ASP A 41 0.42 -9.22 -11.07
N PRO A 42 -0.89 -9.27 -10.79
CA PRO A 42 -1.41 -8.79 -9.52
C PRO A 42 -0.92 -9.57 -8.30
N GLU A 43 -0.80 -10.90 -8.42
CA GLU A 43 -0.42 -11.78 -7.31
C GLU A 43 1.08 -11.66 -7.02
N GLU A 44 1.93 -11.67 -8.06
CA GLU A 44 3.38 -11.59 -7.88
C GLU A 44 3.86 -10.17 -7.58
N THR A 45 3.16 -9.15 -8.09
CA THR A 45 3.65 -7.77 -8.00
C THR A 45 2.81 -6.86 -7.14
N LEU A 46 1.47 -6.93 -7.12
CA LEU A 46 0.66 -5.94 -6.39
C LEU A 46 0.36 -6.43 -4.97
N LEU A 47 -0.01 -7.71 -4.81
CA LEU A 47 -0.36 -8.32 -3.53
C LEU A 47 0.72 -8.12 -2.45
N PRO A 48 2.03 -8.29 -2.71
CA PRO A 48 3.03 -8.09 -1.67
C PRO A 48 3.06 -6.67 -1.09
N LYS A 49 2.63 -5.66 -1.87
CA LYS A 49 2.53 -4.27 -1.38
C LYS A 49 1.30 -4.12 -0.50
N ILE A 50 0.17 -4.71 -0.89
CA ILE A 50 -1.06 -4.72 -0.09
C ILE A 50 -0.80 -5.40 1.26
N GLU A 51 -0.20 -6.58 1.25
CA GLU A 51 0.15 -7.33 2.47
C GLU A 51 1.08 -6.54 3.39
N PHE A 52 2.08 -5.87 2.82
CA PHE A 52 2.96 -5.00 3.60
C PHE A 52 2.18 -3.89 4.31
N PHE A 53 1.35 -3.12 3.60
CA PHE A 53 0.54 -2.06 4.24
C PHE A 53 -0.42 -2.62 5.29
N ASN A 54 -1.04 -3.77 5.02
CA ASN A 54 -1.90 -4.46 5.98
C ASN A 54 -1.14 -4.91 7.24
N SER A 55 0.12 -5.33 7.12
CA SER A 55 0.96 -5.75 8.24
C SER A 55 1.38 -4.61 9.16
N ILE A 56 1.45 -3.38 8.64
CA ILE A 56 1.77 -2.17 9.41
C ILE A 56 0.50 -1.40 9.84
N GLY A 57 -0.67 -2.02 9.70
CA GLY A 57 -1.95 -1.48 10.17
C GLY A 57 -2.63 -0.47 9.24
N ILE A 58 -2.10 -0.21 8.05
CA ILE A 58 -2.71 0.70 7.07
C ILE A 58 -3.71 -0.09 6.22
N ARG A 59 -5.02 0.17 6.40
CA ARG A 59 -6.12 -0.58 5.78
C ARG A 59 -7.27 0.32 5.34
N GLY A 60 -8.23 -0.26 4.62
CA GLY A 60 -9.50 0.39 4.30
C GLY A 60 -9.35 1.66 3.44
N PRO A 61 -10.16 2.72 3.70
CA PRO A 61 -10.15 3.93 2.90
C PRO A 61 -8.80 4.67 2.88
N ASP A 62 -8.05 4.64 3.99
CA ASP A 62 -6.73 5.29 4.05
C ASP A 62 -5.71 4.59 3.15
N PHE A 63 -5.74 3.26 3.13
CA PHE A 63 -4.91 2.47 2.24
C PHE A 63 -5.15 2.82 0.76
N THR A 64 -6.41 2.79 0.30
CA THR A 64 -6.72 3.08 -1.11
C THR A 64 -6.43 4.54 -1.47
N ARG A 65 -6.67 5.47 -0.54
CA ARG A 65 -6.33 6.89 -0.67
C ARG A 65 -4.82 7.10 -0.86
N ILE A 66 -3.98 6.52 0.01
CA ILE A 66 -2.52 6.65 -0.05
C ILE A 66 -1.99 6.14 -1.39
N LEU A 67 -2.40 4.95 -1.81
CA LEU A 67 -1.92 4.33 -3.05
C LEU A 67 -2.43 5.04 -4.30
N THR A 68 -3.65 5.58 -4.28
CA THR A 68 -4.19 6.40 -5.38
C THR A 68 -3.47 7.74 -5.51
N GLN A 69 -3.15 8.38 -4.38
CA GLN A 69 -2.43 9.66 -4.36
C GLN A 69 -0.97 9.48 -4.77
N ASN A 70 -0.35 8.36 -4.40
CA ASN A 70 1.07 8.09 -4.65
C ASN A 70 1.30 6.76 -5.41
N PRO A 71 0.94 6.68 -6.70
CA PRO A 71 0.99 5.44 -7.48
C PRO A 71 2.40 4.94 -7.74
N ASN A 72 3.43 5.76 -7.49
CA ASN A 72 4.82 5.30 -7.49
C ASN A 72 5.09 4.21 -6.46
N ILE A 73 4.30 4.11 -5.39
CA ILE A 73 4.44 3.10 -4.35
C ILE A 73 4.34 1.69 -4.94
N TRP A 74 3.45 1.48 -5.92
CA TRP A 74 3.27 0.18 -6.59
C TRP A 74 4.56 -0.35 -7.24
N PHE A 75 5.44 0.54 -7.66
CA PHE A 75 6.69 0.21 -8.33
C PHE A 75 7.90 0.18 -7.38
N ARG A 76 7.69 0.35 -6.07
CA ARG A 76 8.75 0.24 -5.08
C ARG A 76 8.84 -1.19 -4.56
N SER A 77 10.06 -1.66 -4.35
CA SER A 77 10.30 -2.91 -3.64
C SER A 77 9.89 -2.77 -2.18
N VAL A 78 9.10 -3.73 -1.68
CA VAL A 78 8.77 -3.82 -0.25
C VAL A 78 10.05 -3.92 0.57
N LYS A 79 10.88 -4.92 0.27
CA LYS A 79 12.12 -5.21 1.01
C LYS A 79 13.16 -4.10 0.92
N LYS A 80 13.40 -3.55 -0.27
CA LYS A 80 14.48 -2.56 -0.48
C LYS A 80 14.07 -1.12 -0.20
N ARG A 81 12.77 -0.81 -0.13
CA ARG A 81 12.31 0.58 -0.04
C ARG A 81 11.19 0.81 0.97
N LEU A 82 10.09 0.08 0.89
CA LEU A 82 8.92 0.37 1.73
C LEU A 82 9.15 0.02 3.20
N ALA A 83 9.67 -1.18 3.48
CA ALA A 83 9.95 -1.63 4.84
C ALA A 83 11.02 -0.75 5.53
N PRO A 84 12.21 -0.48 4.94
CA PRO A 84 13.19 0.42 5.56
C PRO A 84 12.66 1.84 5.78
N CYS A 85 11.81 2.34 4.87
CA CYS A 85 11.18 3.66 5.03
C CYS A 85 10.21 3.68 6.20
N TYR A 86 9.41 2.62 6.36
CA TYR A 86 8.52 2.49 7.51
C TYR A 86 9.29 2.36 8.82
N ASP A 87 10.34 1.54 8.87
CA ASP A 87 11.18 1.39 10.06
C ASP A 87 11.81 2.72 10.47
N PHE A 88 12.29 3.50 9.50
CA PHE A 88 12.79 4.85 9.74
C PHE A 88 11.71 5.77 10.32
N ILE A 89 10.54 5.87 9.67
CA ILE A 89 9.43 6.71 10.14
C ILE A 89 9.02 6.30 11.57
N LYS A 90 8.87 5.00 11.82
CA LYS A 90 8.55 4.45 13.14
C LYS A 90 9.62 4.80 14.17
N SER A 91 10.89 4.74 13.82
CA SER A 91 11.99 5.09 14.72
C SER A 91 11.97 6.56 15.15
N VAL A 92 11.62 7.47 14.22
CA VAL A 92 11.54 8.91 14.50
C VAL A 92 10.31 9.22 15.34
N VAL A 93 9.14 8.72 14.98
CA VAL A 93 7.88 8.98 15.72
C VAL A 93 7.96 8.42 17.14
N LEU A 94 8.50 7.21 17.33
CA LEU A 94 8.67 6.63 18.68
C LEU A 94 9.85 7.22 19.47
N SER A 95 10.70 8.04 18.84
CA SER A 95 11.77 8.75 19.56
C SER A 95 11.26 10.01 20.27
N GLU A 96 10.16 10.60 19.80
CA GLU A 96 9.54 11.79 20.41
C GLU A 96 8.68 11.44 21.65
N ASP A 97 7.99 10.29 21.65
CA ASP A 97 7.18 9.83 22.79
C ASP A 97 8.01 9.45 24.03
N LYS A 98 9.31 9.20 23.88
CA LYS A 98 10.18 8.86 25.02
C LYS A 98 10.65 10.09 25.82
N ALA A 99 10.46 11.31 25.32
CA ALA A 99 10.85 12.51 26.05
C ALA A 99 9.88 12.88 27.19
N GLY A 100 8.61 12.45 27.13
CA GLY A 100 7.59 12.75 28.16
C GLY A 100 7.77 11.97 29.47
N TYR A 101 8.34 10.76 29.41
CA TYR A 101 8.50 9.89 30.60
C TYR A 101 9.67 10.28 31.53
N TYR A 102 10.54 11.21 31.12
CA TYR A 102 11.64 11.68 31.95
C TYR A 102 11.28 12.87 32.84
N PHE A 103 10.10 13.48 32.69
CA PHE A 103 9.70 14.67 33.46
C PHE A 103 8.67 14.41 34.56
N GLU A 104 7.98 13.25 34.59
CA GLU A 104 7.00 12.91 35.63
C GLU A 104 7.57 12.08 36.79
N GLY A 105 8.85 11.69 36.73
CA GLY A 105 9.53 10.92 37.79
C GLY A 105 10.33 11.76 38.81
N SER A 106 10.13 13.08 38.85
CA SER A 106 10.89 13.98 39.73
C SER A 106 10.00 15.07 40.34
N THR A 107 9.07 14.65 41.21
CA THR A 107 8.47 15.49 42.26
C THR A 107 8.12 14.64 43.45
#